data_AF-A0A316MFE8-F1
#
_entry.id   AF-A0A316MFE8-F1
#
_cell.length_a   1.000
_cell.length_b   1.000
_cell.length_c   1.000
_cell.angle_alpha   90.00
_cell.angle_beta   90.00
_cell.angle_gamma   90.00
#
_symmetry.space_group_name_H-M   'P 1'
#
loop_
_entity.id
_entity.type
_entity.pdbx_description
1 polymer ?
#
loop_
_entity_poly.entity_id
_entity_poly.type
_entity_poly.pdbx_seq_one_letter_code
_entity_poly.pdbx_strand_id
1 'polypeptide(L)' 'MLPPGFSLREELARQERELLQRALRQARYRQTEAARLLGLTYHQFRALYRKHGERKRGQESS' A
#
# COMPACT_ATOMS: atom_id res chain seq x y z
N MET A 1 -14.89 12.46 -15.90
CA MET A 1 -14.52 13.71 -15.22
C MET A 1 -13.95 13.34 -13.84
N LEU A 2 -12.88 13.98 -13.37
CA LEU A 2 -12.35 13.72 -12.03
C LEU A 2 -13.25 14.38 -10.98
N PRO A 3 -13.48 13.74 -9.82
CA PRO A 3 -14.31 14.32 -8.77
C PRO A 3 -13.65 15.60 -8.19
N PRO A 4 -14.44 16.56 -7.71
CA PRO A 4 -13.90 17.74 -7.02
C PRO A 4 -13.08 17.28 -5.80
N GLY A 5 -11.91 17.89 -5.61
CA GLY A 5 -10.97 17.51 -4.55
C GLY A 5 -10.15 16.24 -4.82
N PHE A 6 -10.17 15.70 -6.06
CA PHE A 6 -9.36 14.53 -6.40
C PHE A 6 -7.86 14.79 -6.23
N SER A 7 -7.20 13.91 -5.48
CA SER A 7 -5.75 13.89 -5.32
C SER A 7 -5.17 12.59 -5.88
N LEU A 8 -4.45 12.70 -7.00
CA LEU A 8 -3.75 11.56 -7.60
C LEU A 8 -2.81 10.88 -6.60
N ARG A 9 -2.15 11.66 -5.74
CA ARG A 9 -1.22 11.14 -4.72
C ARG A 9 -1.93 10.31 -3.65
N GLU A 10 -3.17 10.65 -3.32
CA GLU A 10 -3.96 9.90 -2.33
C GLU A 10 -4.58 8.67 -2.94
N GLU A 11 -5.07 8.80 -4.18
CA GLU A 11 -5.58 7.68 -4.98
C GLU A 11 -4.53 6.59 -5.14
N LEU A 12 -3.33 6.95 -5.62
CA LEU A 12 -2.21 6.02 -5.76
C LEU A 12 -1.84 5.39 -4.40
N ALA A 13 -1.78 6.18 -3.34
CA ALA A 13 -1.47 5.65 -2.01
C ALA A 13 -2.57 4.72 -1.46
N ARG A 14 -3.83 4.89 -1.85
CA ARG A 14 -4.92 3.97 -1.52
C ARG A 14 -4.78 2.66 -2.30
N GLN A 15 -4.54 2.75 -3.61
CA GLN A 15 -4.34 1.58 -4.45
C GLN A 15 -3.11 0.76 -4.02
N GLU A 16 -1.98 1.41 -3.74
CA GLU A 16 -0.77 0.76 -3.21
C GLU A 16 -1.08 -0.01 -1.91
N ARG A 17 -1.78 0.63 -0.95
CA ARG A 17 -2.21 -0.03 0.30
C ARG A 17 -3.06 -1.25 0.06
N GLU A 18 -4.05 -1.13 -0.82
CA GLU A 18 -4.98 -2.19 -1.12
C GLU A 18 -4.27 -3.39 -1.75
N LEU A 19 -3.38 -3.15 -2.72
CA LEU A 19 -2.60 -4.19 -3.38
C LEU A 19 -1.66 -4.90 -2.41
N LEU A 20 -0.95 -4.16 -1.55
CA LEU A 20 -0.11 -4.76 -0.50
C LEU A 20 -0.92 -5.67 0.43
N GLN A 21 -2.10 -5.23 0.86
CA GLN A 21 -2.98 -6.03 1.73
C GLN A 21 -3.56 -7.25 1.02
N ARG A 22 -3.96 -7.12 -0.26
CA ARG A 22 -4.43 -8.25 -1.07
C ARG A 22 -3.32 -9.29 -1.25
N ALA A 23 -2.10 -8.86 -1.59
CA ALA A 23 -0.95 -9.73 -1.73
C ALA A 23 -0.60 -10.44 -0.41
N LEU A 24 -0.66 -9.74 0.73
CA LEU A 24 -0.47 -10.37 2.04
C LEU A 24 -1.51 -11.46 2.30
N ARG A 25 -2.79 -11.19 2.05
CA ARG A 25 -3.84 -12.20 2.25
C ARG A 25 -3.64 -13.42 1.34
N GLN A 26 -3.34 -13.23 0.06
CA GLN A 26 -3.03 -14.34 -0.86
C GLN A 26 -1.79 -15.13 -0.42
N ALA A 27 -0.76 -14.45 0.07
CA ALA A 27 0.47 -15.05 0.55
C ALA A 27 0.36 -15.67 1.96
N ARG A 28 -0.84 -15.72 2.57
CA ARG A 28 -1.04 -16.12 3.98
C ARG A 28 -0.11 -15.36 4.93
N TYR A 29 -0.03 -14.05 4.72
CA TYR A 29 0.79 -13.09 5.47
C TYR A 29 2.31 -13.32 5.39
N ARG A 30 2.79 -14.14 4.45
CA ARG A 30 4.23 -14.27 4.17
C ARG A 30 4.70 -13.12 3.30
N GLN A 31 5.44 -12.17 3.87
CA GLN A 31 5.86 -10.94 3.19
C GLN A 31 6.72 -11.19 1.95
N THR A 32 7.61 -12.18 1.98
CA THR A 32 8.45 -12.55 0.84
C THR A 32 7.61 -13.01 -0.35
N GLU A 33 6.61 -13.85 -0.11
CA GLU A 33 5.68 -14.30 -1.15
C GLU A 33 4.76 -13.16 -1.61
N ALA A 34 4.30 -12.30 -0.71
CA ALA A 34 3.51 -11.11 -1.07
C ALA A 34 4.29 -10.15 -1.97
N ALA A 35 5.59 -9.96 -1.71
CA ALA A 35 6.47 -9.18 -2.57
C ALA A 35 6.57 -9.81 -3.96
N ARG A 36 6.79 -11.13 -4.03
CA ARG A 36 6.84 -11.88 -5.29
C ARG A 36 5.55 -11.78 -6.10
N LEU A 37 4.38 -11.86 -5.44
CA LEU A 37 3.07 -11.70 -6.09
C LEU A 37 2.89 -10.32 -6.74
N LEU A 38 3.54 -9.29 -6.21
CA LEU A 38 3.49 -7.92 -6.73
C LEU A 38 4.65 -7.60 -7.70
N GLY A 39 5.51 -8.58 -8.01
CA GLY A 39 6.70 -8.33 -8.84
C GLY A 39 7.75 -7.43 -8.16
N LEU A 40 7.73 -7.36 -6.82
CA LEU A 40 8.62 -6.54 -6.02
C LEU A 40 9.68 -7.39 -5.34
N THR A 41 10.84 -6.80 -5.08
CA THR A 41 11.77 -7.34 -4.08
C THR A 41 11.17 -7.20 -2.68
N TYR A 42 11.60 -8.06 -1.75
CA TYR A 42 11.20 -7.96 -0.35
C TYR A 42 11.47 -6.57 0.24
N HIS A 43 12.62 -5.95 -0.08
CA HIS A 43 12.98 -4.62 0.41
C HIS A 43 12.03 -3.52 -0.09
N GLN A 44 11.66 -3.54 -1.37
CA GLN A 44 10.69 -2.60 -1.93
C GLN A 44 9.32 -2.76 -1.27
N PHE A 45 8.86 -4.00 -1.12
CA PHE A 45 7.62 -4.31 -0.43
C PHE A 45 7.62 -3.76 1.00
N ARG A 46 8.69 -4.00 1.77
CA ARG A 46 8.82 -3.54 3.17
C ARG A 46 8.85 -2.02 3.27
N ALA A 47 9.51 -1.33 2.34
CA ALA A 47 9.55 0.12 2.30
C ALA A 47 8.15 0.72 2.06
N LEU A 48 7.41 0.19 1.08
CA LEU A 48 6.02 0.60 0.81
C LEU A 48 5.11 0.30 2.01
N TYR A 49 5.20 -0.92 2.56
CA TYR A 49 4.40 -1.33 3.71
C TYR A 49 4.58 -0.40 4.92
N ARG A 50 5.83 -0.02 5.24
CA ARG A 50 6.13 0.93 6.32
C ARG A 50 5.61 2.34 6.01
N LYS A 51 5.85 2.85 4.80
CA LYS A 51 5.38 4.16 4.34
C LYS A 51 3.87 4.32 4.53
N HIS A 52 3.10 3.27 4.26
CA HIS A 52 1.65 3.31 4.45
C HIS A 52 1.19 3.10 5.90
N GLY A 53 1.95 2.36 6.70
CA GLY A 53 1.69 2.21 8.14
C GLY A 53 1.89 3.51 8.92
N GLU A 54 2.93 4.27 8.57
CA GLU A 54 3.21 5.58 9.20
C GLU A 54 2.21 6.66 8.77
N ARG A 55 1.77 6.62 7.50
CA ARG A 55 0.84 7.62 6.95
C ARG A 55 -0.57 7.54 7.53
N LYS A 56 -0.99 6.39 8.09
CA LYS A 56 -2.27 6.29 8.85
C LYS A 56 -2.26 7.12 10.13
N ARG A 57 -1.10 7.28 10.77
CA ARG A 57 -0.98 7.98 12.06
C ARG A 57 -1.07 9.51 11.95
N GLY A 58 -0.96 10.06 10.74
CA GLY A 58 -1.07 11.50 10.48
C GLY A 58 -2.31 11.95 9.70
N GLN A 59 -3.21 11.03 9.31
CA GLN A 59 -4.43 11.35 8.54
C GLN A 59 -5.74 11.21 9.34
N GLU A 60 -5.70 10.69 10.56
CA GLU A 60 -6.86 10.60 11.47
C GLU A 60 -7.00 11.84 12.39
N SER A 61 -6.24 12.90 12.13
CA SER A 61 -6.33 14.18 12.83
C SER A 61 -6.46 15.34 11.84
N SER A 62 -7.61 15.44 11.18
CA SER A 62 -8.18 16.67 10.59
C SER A 62 -9.62 16.42 10.16
#